data_AF-A0A973EVZ1-F1
#
_entry.id   AF-A0A973EVZ1-F1
#
_cell.length_a   1.000
_cell.length_b   1.000
_cell.length_c   1.000
_cell.angle_alpha   90.00
_cell.angle_beta   90.00
_cell.angle_gamma   90.00
#
_symmetry.space_group_name_H-M   'P 1'
#
loop_
_entity.id
_entity.type
_entity.pdbx_description
1 polymer ?
#
loop_
_entity_poly.entity_id
_entity_poly.type
_entity_poly.pdbx_seq_one_letter_code
_entity_poly.pdbx_strand_id
1 'polypeptide(L)'
;MLKRKISFVITAIVIAVILATQASCNKQAPSDLSKENIIPKPVSVASTGGYFVLSPATVIYVSEGSDELRRIGEYLAEILRPATGYAFNVK
;
A
#
# COMPACT_ATOMS: atom_id res chain seq x y z
N MET A 1 -46.04 -17.94 -19.57
CA MET A 1 -44.61 -18.22 -19.89
C MET A 1 -43.67 -17.05 -19.56
N LEU A 2 -44.10 -15.78 -19.68
CA LEU A 2 -43.27 -14.60 -19.44
C LEU A 2 -42.81 -14.43 -17.97
N LYS A 3 -43.69 -14.67 -16.98
CA LYS A 3 -43.35 -14.62 -15.54
C LYS A 3 -42.24 -15.61 -15.14
N ARG A 4 -42.20 -16.79 -15.78
CA ARG A 4 -41.18 -17.83 -15.54
C ARG A 4 -39.81 -17.43 -16.10
N LYS A 5 -39.78 -16.75 -17.25
CA LYS A 5 -38.54 -16.19 -17.84
C LYS A 5 -38.00 -15.02 -17.00
N ILE A 6 -38.87 -14.14 -16.52
CA ILE A 6 -38.50 -13.01 -15.65
C ILE A 6 -37.92 -13.52 -14.32
N SER A 7 -38.55 -14.52 -13.70
CA SER A 7 -38.03 -15.14 -12.47
C SER A 7 -36.65 -15.77 -12.69
N PHE A 8 -36.42 -16.43 -13.82
CA PHE A 8 -35.13 -17.05 -14.13
C PHE A 8 -34.01 -16.02 -14.34
N VAL A 9 -34.32 -14.89 -15.00
CA VAL A 9 -33.37 -13.79 -15.20
C VAL A 9 -33.01 -13.11 -13.87
N ILE A 10 -33.99 -12.89 -12.99
CA ILE A 10 -33.74 -12.32 -11.66
C ILE A 10 -32.84 -13.25 -10.84
N THR A 11 -33.10 -14.56 -10.85
CA THR A 11 -32.25 -15.54 -10.16
C THR A 11 -30.82 -15.54 -10.72
N ALA A 12 -30.65 -15.46 -12.04
CA ALA A 12 -29.32 -15.41 -12.66
C ALA A 12 -28.54 -14.13 -12.29
N ILE A 13 -29.21 -12.97 -12.22
CA ILE A 13 -28.60 -11.70 -11.80
C ILE A 13 -28.17 -11.77 -10.33
N VAL A 14 -29.02 -12.32 -9.44
CA VAL A 14 -28.68 -12.47 -8.01
C VAL A 14 -27.46 -13.37 -7.83
N ILE A 15 -27.38 -14.49 -8.56
CA ILE A 15 -26.22 -15.39 -8.51
C ILE A 15 -24.95 -14.69 -9.03
N ALA A 16 -25.04 -13.92 -10.12
CA ALA A 16 -23.91 -13.17 -10.64
C ALA A 16 -23.40 -12.10 -9.66
N VAL A 17 -24.30 -11.43 -8.94
CA VAL A 17 -23.94 -10.45 -7.90
C VAL A 17 -23.24 -11.14 -6.71
N ILE A 18 -23.74 -12.29 -6.25
CA ILE A 18 -23.11 -13.06 -5.15
C ILE A 18 -21.71 -13.57 -5.54
N LEU A 19 -21.51 -13.97 -6.80
CA LEU A 19 -20.19 -14.41 -7.26
C LEU A 19 -19.19 -13.26 -7.37
N ALA A 20 -19.66 -12.04 -7.69
CA ALA A 20 -18.80 -10.86 -7.81
C ALA A 20 -18.26 -10.34 -6.45
N THR A 21 -18.92 -10.62 -5.33
CA THR A 21 -18.47 -10.12 -4.00
C THR A 21 -17.21 -10.81 -3.48
N GLN A 22 -16.84 -11.96 -4.03
CA GLN A 22 -15.67 -12.72 -3.57
C GLN A 22 -14.33 -12.20 -4.13
N ALA A 23 -14.35 -11.29 -5.10
CA ALA A 23 -13.16 -10.75 -5.76
C ALA A 23 -12.41 -9.66 -4.94
N SER A 24 -12.99 -9.19 -3.83
CA SER A 24 -12.42 -8.06 -3.07
C SER A 24 -11.39 -8.46 -2.02
N CYS A 25 -11.17 -9.76 -1.76
CA CYS A 25 -10.25 -10.20 -0.72
C CYS A 25 -8.83 -10.33 -1.27
N ASN A 26 -8.12 -9.22 -1.37
CA ASN A 26 -6.69 -9.22 -1.69
C ASN A 26 -5.90 -9.60 -0.42
N LYS A 27 -5.46 -10.85 -0.32
CA LYS A 27 -4.64 -11.31 0.81
C LYS A 27 -3.24 -10.72 0.68
N GLN A 28 -3.00 -9.63 1.41
CA GLN A 28 -1.65 -9.10 1.61
C GLN A 28 -0.80 -10.18 2.30
N ALA A 29 0.35 -10.55 1.69
CA ALA A 29 1.29 -11.43 2.37
C ALA A 29 1.75 -10.77 3.68
N PRO A 30 1.77 -11.49 4.82
CA PRO A 30 2.15 -10.89 6.09
C PRO A 30 3.63 -10.49 6.07
N SER A 31 3.93 -9.28 6.57
CA SER A 31 5.29 -8.78 6.79
C SER A 31 5.61 -8.74 8.29
N ASP A 32 6.84 -9.12 8.65
CA ASP A 32 7.31 -9.19 10.04
C ASP A 32 8.66 -8.48 10.21
N LEU A 33 8.60 -7.16 10.40
CA LEU A 33 9.78 -6.31 10.57
C LEU A 33 10.57 -6.60 11.86
N SER A 34 9.99 -7.34 12.81
CA SER A 34 10.70 -7.73 14.05
C SER A 34 11.90 -8.66 13.80
N LYS A 35 11.99 -9.25 12.60
CA LYS A 35 13.07 -10.14 12.15
C LYS A 35 14.15 -9.43 11.34
N GLU A 36 13.98 -8.16 11.02
CA GLU A 36 14.91 -7.42 10.18
C GLU A 36 16.16 -6.96 10.96
N ASN A 37 17.30 -6.88 10.25
CA ASN A 37 18.59 -6.54 10.83
C ASN A 37 18.80 -5.02 10.88
N ILE A 38 18.33 -4.39 11.96
CA ILE A 38 18.60 -2.98 12.24
C ILE A 38 19.76 -2.87 13.24
N ILE A 39 20.80 -2.12 12.85
CA ILE A 39 21.98 -1.88 13.67
C ILE A 39 22.12 -0.37 13.91
N PRO A 40 22.16 0.10 15.17
CA PRO A 40 22.05 -0.68 16.41
C PRO A 40 20.63 -1.24 16.64
N LYS A 41 20.52 -2.28 17.47
CA LYS A 41 19.24 -2.92 17.78
C LYS A 41 18.29 -1.92 18.46
N PRO A 42 17.07 -1.71 17.94
CA PRO A 42 16.06 -0.88 18.60
C PRO A 42 15.63 -1.44 19.95
N VAL A 43 15.14 -0.57 20.83
CA VAL A 43 14.57 -0.98 22.14
C VAL A 43 13.33 -1.86 21.96
N SER A 44 12.51 -1.58 20.94
CA SER A 44 11.34 -2.37 20.60
C SER A 44 10.99 -2.27 19.10
N VAL A 45 10.37 -3.33 18.58
CA VAL A 45 9.76 -3.38 17.24
C VAL A 45 8.42 -4.11 17.37
N ALA A 46 7.35 -3.54 16.82
CA ALA A 46 6.02 -4.14 16.81
C ALA A 46 5.53 -4.34 15.37
N SER A 47 5.51 -5.59 14.92
CA SER A 47 5.00 -5.96 13.59
C SER A 47 3.47 -5.96 13.57
N THR A 48 2.86 -5.24 12.62
CA THR A 48 1.40 -5.19 12.42
C THR A 48 0.90 -6.09 11.30
N GLY A 49 1.80 -6.82 10.62
CA GLY A 49 1.51 -7.69 9.48
C GLY A 49 1.37 -6.97 8.14
N GLY A 50 1.17 -5.66 8.14
CA GLY A 50 1.12 -4.83 6.93
C GLY A 50 2.50 -4.35 6.47
N TYR A 51 2.54 -3.72 5.29
CA TYR A 51 3.75 -3.09 4.75
C TYR A 51 3.42 -1.86 3.92
N PHE A 52 4.40 -0.97 3.78
CA PHE A 52 4.36 0.19 2.88
C PHE A 52 5.21 -0.09 1.64
N VAL A 53 4.67 0.18 0.47
CA VAL A 53 5.37 -0.03 -0.81
C VAL A 53 5.85 1.31 -1.34
N LEU A 54 7.16 1.40 -1.60
CA LEU A 54 7.72 2.51 -2.36
C LEU A 54 7.33 2.34 -3.84
N SER A 55 6.73 3.38 -4.40
CA SER A 55 6.29 3.43 -5.79
C SER A 55 6.89 4.66 -6.49
N PRO A 56 6.84 4.74 -7.83
CA PRO A 56 7.24 5.94 -8.56
C PRO A 56 6.49 7.22 -8.13
N ALA A 57 5.30 7.08 -7.54
CA ALA A 57 4.48 8.19 -7.07
C ALA A 57 4.74 8.59 -5.60
N THR A 58 5.60 7.86 -4.88
CA THR A 58 5.91 8.14 -3.48
C THR A 58 6.67 9.46 -3.34
N VAL A 59 6.29 10.28 -2.37
CA VAL A 59 6.91 11.57 -2.05
C VAL A 59 7.44 11.57 -0.63
N ILE A 60 8.49 12.35 -0.37
CA ILE A 60 9.00 12.60 0.98
C ILE A 60 8.34 13.88 1.47
N TYR A 61 7.54 13.79 2.52
CA TYR A 61 6.86 14.95 3.10
C TYR A 61 7.65 15.51 4.28
N VAL A 62 7.87 16.82 4.30
CA VAL A 62 8.52 17.56 5.39
C VAL A 62 7.60 18.66 5.90
N SER A 63 7.75 19.04 7.17
CA SER A 63 6.98 20.15 7.72
C SER A 63 7.40 21.48 7.10
N GLU A 64 6.42 22.29 6.73
CA GLU A 64 6.60 23.64 6.19
C GLU A 64 7.43 24.54 7.12
N GLY A 65 8.16 25.49 6.53
CA GLY A 65 8.90 26.52 7.26
C GLY A 65 10.24 26.07 7.87
N SER A 66 10.71 24.85 7.58
CA SER A 66 12.03 24.37 8.02
C SER A 66 12.93 23.98 6.84
N ASP A 67 13.86 24.86 6.50
CA ASP A 67 14.91 24.57 5.51
C ASP A 67 15.81 23.40 5.91
N GLU A 68 15.97 23.16 7.22
CA GLU A 68 16.74 22.02 7.72
C GLU A 68 16.05 20.70 7.39
N LEU A 69 14.74 20.60 7.66
CA LEU A 69 13.98 19.40 7.32
C LEU A 69 13.95 19.15 5.81
N ARG A 70 13.84 20.21 5.02
CA ARG A 70 13.93 20.11 3.56
C ARG A 70 15.28 19.55 3.11
N ARG A 71 16.40 20.01 3.68
CA ARG A 71 17.74 19.46 3.38
C ARG A 71 17.88 17.99 3.78
N ILE A 72 17.33 17.59 4.93
CA ILE A 72 17.32 16.19 5.38
C ILE A 72 16.47 15.32 4.44
N GLY A 73 15.32 15.83 4.00
CA GLY A 73 14.47 15.17 3.01
C GLY A 73 15.18 14.95 1.68
N GLU A 74 15.90 15.96 1.18
CA GLU A 74 16.66 15.83 -0.07
C GLU A 74 17.82 14.84 0.08
N TYR A 75 18.50 14.83 1.22
CA TYR A 75 19.54 13.84 1.50
C TYR A 75 18.98 12.40 1.45
N LEU A 76 17.79 12.17 2.01
CA LEU A 76 17.12 10.87 1.89
C LEU A 76 16.76 10.56 0.43
N ALA A 77 16.26 11.54 -0.32
CA ALA A 77 15.91 11.39 -1.73
C ALA A 77 17.12 10.97 -2.58
N GLU A 78 18.28 11.61 -2.36
CA GLU A 78 19.53 11.29 -3.04
C GLU A 78 19.98 9.84 -2.82
N ILE A 79 19.75 9.27 -1.64
CA ILE A 79 20.04 7.86 -1.35
C ILE A 79 19.05 6.93 -2.04
N LEU A 80 17.75 7.25 -2.02
CA LEU A 80 16.70 6.38 -2.53
C LEU A 80 16.65 6.32 -4.07
N ARG A 81 16.96 7.42 -4.75
CA ARG A 81 16.94 7.53 -6.22
C ARG A 81 17.75 6.41 -6.90
N PRO A 82 19.06 6.23 -6.63
CA PRO A 82 19.84 5.18 -7.26
C PRO A 82 19.47 3.77 -6.77
N ALA A 83 18.99 3.63 -5.54
CA ALA A 83 18.61 2.33 -4.97
C ALA A 83 17.32 1.75 -5.56
N THR A 84 16.45 2.60 -6.12
CA THR A 84 15.10 2.22 -6.58
C THR A 84 14.84 2.55 -8.05
N GLY A 85 15.56 3.50 -8.63
CA GLY A 85 15.27 4.08 -9.96
C GLY A 85 14.11 5.08 -9.97
N TYR A 86 13.55 5.46 -8.82
CA TYR A 86 12.45 6.42 -8.73
C TYR A 86 12.95 7.85 -8.44
N ALA A 87 12.16 8.85 -8.84
CA ALA A 87 12.58 10.25 -8.75
C ALA A 87 12.60 10.82 -7.32
N PHE A 88 11.74 10.35 -6.41
CA PHE A 88 11.55 10.85 -5.03
C PHE A 88 11.62 12.38 -4.88
N ASN A 89 10.46 13.03 -4.92
CA ASN A 89 10.34 14.47 -4.70
C ASN A 89 10.09 14.78 -3.22
N VAL A 90 10.72 15.85 -2.72
CA VAL A 90 10.48 16.39 -1.37
C VAL A 90 9.38 17.45 -1.45
N LYS A 91 8.38 17.34 -0.57
CA LYS A 91 7.25 18.26 -0.45
C LYS A 91 7.15 18.77 0.97
#